data_AF-A0AA42RIE5-F1
#
_entry.id   AF-A0AA42RIE5-F1
#
_cell.length_a   1.000
_cell.length_b   1.000
_cell.length_c   1.000
_cell.angle_alpha   90.00
_cell.angle_beta   90.00
_cell.angle_gamma   90.00
#
_symmetry.space_group_name_H-M   'P 1'
#
loop_
_entity.id
_entity.type
_entity.pdbx_description
1 polymer ?
#
loop_
_entity_poly.entity_id
_entity_poly.type
_entity_poly.pdbx_seq_one_letter_code
_entity_poly.pdbx_strand_id
1 'polypeptide(L)'
;NDKSLLENNLTITKYADSFVYEIHLKTSSTDYYLIIDKKTFAVIEFSLISYNRDKEVSPNNFLREGKVFYKYRPHKGNWVLKETSAIWNVTYEKENEKTDLDMNFSIIVNDYSLKPFPEFNKSVNEKMDIRRSFK
;
A
#
# COMPACT_ATOMS: atom_id res chain seq x y z
N ASN A 1 -2.26 8.15 26.38
CA ASN A 1 -1.48 7.08 25.74
C ASN A 1 -0.59 7.69 24.68
N ASP A 2 0.57 8.17 25.11
CA ASP A 2 1.60 8.64 24.20
C ASP A 2 2.16 7.45 23.42
N LYS A 3 1.83 7.36 22.14
CA LYS A 3 2.61 6.53 21.21
C LYS A 3 3.92 7.29 20.97
N SER A 4 4.89 7.11 21.88
CA SER A 4 6.20 7.71 21.74
C SER A 4 6.85 7.22 20.45
N LEU A 5 7.25 8.15 19.59
CA LEU A 5 8.07 7.85 18.43
C LEU A 5 9.47 7.45 18.94
N LEU A 6 9.93 6.27 18.53
CA LEU A 6 11.28 5.80 18.82
C LEU A 6 12.28 6.48 17.89
N GLU A 7 11.91 6.65 16.62
CA GLU A 7 12.71 7.36 15.63
C GLU A 7 11.78 8.22 14.77
N ASN A 8 12.26 9.40 14.42
CA ASN A 8 11.62 10.30 13.47
C ASN A 8 12.73 11.00 12.68
N ASN A 9 12.81 10.69 11.39
CA ASN A 9 13.74 11.33 10.47
C ASN A 9 12.97 11.96 9.32
N LEU A 10 13.31 13.22 9.02
CA LEU A 10 12.83 13.97 7.87
C LEU A 10 14.06 14.46 7.10
N THR A 11 14.20 14.00 5.86
CA THR A 11 15.23 14.47 4.94
C THR A 11 14.60 15.05 3.69
N ILE A 12 15.32 15.99 3.06
CA ILE A 12 15.01 16.44 1.71
C ILE A 12 15.99 15.77 0.78
N THR A 13 15.48 15.00 -0.18
CA THR A 13 16.30 14.28 -1.16
C THR A 13 15.78 14.51 -2.57
N LYS A 14 16.53 14.03 -3.56
CA LYS A 14 16.13 14.05 -4.97
C LYS A 14 15.58 12.68 -5.35
N TYR A 15 14.38 12.66 -5.92
CA TYR A 15 13.73 11.47 -6.45
C TYR A 15 13.40 11.72 -7.93
N ALA A 16 14.03 10.96 -8.81
CA ALA A 16 14.06 11.26 -10.25
C ALA A 16 14.47 12.73 -10.48
N ASP A 17 13.63 13.53 -11.14
CA ASP A 17 13.91 14.94 -11.43
C ASP A 17 13.30 15.93 -10.41
N SER A 18 12.68 15.43 -9.33
CA SER A 18 11.98 16.26 -8.34
C SER A 18 12.61 16.17 -6.95
N PHE A 19 12.51 17.25 -6.18
CA PHE A 19 12.83 17.21 -4.75
C PHE A 19 11.64 16.63 -3.98
N VAL A 20 11.95 15.79 -2.99
CA VAL A 20 10.94 15.13 -2.16
C VAL A 20 11.33 15.23 -0.69
N TYR A 21 10.33 15.14 0.18
CA TYR A 21 10.51 14.85 1.59
C TYR A 21 10.49 13.35 1.77
N GLU A 22 11.53 12.82 2.41
CA GLU A 22 11.61 11.42 2.82
C GLU A 22 11.44 11.38 4.35
N ILE A 23 10.45 10.61 4.79
CA ILE A 23 10.02 10.56 6.19
C ILE A 23 10.09 9.11 6.65
N HIS A 24 10.82 8.89 7.75
CA HIS A 24 10.87 7.62 8.46
C HIS A 24 10.34 7.83 9.87
N LEU A 25 9.26 7.14 10.23
CA LEU A 25 8.71 7.16 11.59
C LEU A 25 8.72 5.74 12.14
N LYS A 26 9.28 5.57 13.34
CA LYS A 26 9.32 4.28 14.02
C LYS A 26 8.60 4.37 15.35
N THR A 27 7.72 3.42 15.59
CA THR A 27 7.08 3.18 16.88
C THR A 27 7.52 1.82 17.41
N SER A 28 7.07 1.43 18.60
CA SER A 28 7.36 0.10 19.16
C SER A 28 6.80 -1.05 18.33
N SER A 29 5.78 -0.83 17.50
CA SER A 29 5.06 -1.90 16.79
C SER A 29 4.82 -1.61 15.31
N THR A 30 5.32 -0.48 14.80
CA THR A 30 5.08 -0.06 13.42
C THR A 30 6.19 0.84 12.92
N ASP A 31 6.67 0.51 11.72
CA ASP A 31 7.61 1.29 10.93
C ASP A 31 6.85 1.92 9.75
N TYR A 32 6.97 3.24 9.60
CA TYR A 32 6.37 4.01 8.52
C TYR A 32 7.48 4.61 7.66
N TYR A 33 7.30 4.52 6.36
CA TYR A 33 8.11 5.16 5.35
C TYR A 33 7.22 5.94 4.40
N LEU A 34 7.51 7.22 4.19
CA LEU A 34 6.79 8.07 3.25
C LEU A 34 7.77 8.84 2.37
N ILE A 35 7.45 8.91 1.07
CA ILE A 35 8.05 9.90 0.17
C ILE A 35 6.93 10.86 -0.27
N ILE A 36 7.14 12.15 -0.05
CA ILE A 36 6.19 13.21 -0.36
C ILE A 36 6.80 14.16 -1.38
N ASP A 37 6.12 14.40 -2.49
CA ASP A 37 6.56 15.38 -3.49
C ASP A 37 6.59 16.80 -2.89
N LYS A 38 7.72 17.49 -3.00
CA LYS A 38 7.91 18.80 -2.35
C LYS A 38 7.02 19.90 -2.93
N LYS A 39 6.62 19.79 -4.19
CA LYS A 39 5.87 20.82 -4.90
C LYS A 39 4.35 20.67 -4.69
N THR A 40 3.87 19.44 -4.77
CA THR A 40 2.44 19.11 -4.74
C THR A 40 1.96 18.58 -3.39
N PHE A 41 2.88 18.23 -2.49
CA PHE A 41 2.61 17.57 -1.21
C PHE A 41 1.87 16.22 -1.35
N ALA A 42 1.89 15.63 -2.55
CA ALA A 42 1.34 14.30 -2.77
C ALA A 42 2.24 13.23 -2.15
N VAL A 43 1.65 12.23 -1.49
CA VAL A 43 2.37 11.04 -1.03
C VAL A 43 2.60 10.13 -2.25
N ILE A 44 3.85 10.01 -2.68
CA ILE A 44 4.22 9.28 -3.89
C ILE A 44 4.71 7.87 -3.59
N GLU A 45 5.24 7.65 -2.38
CA GLU A 45 5.50 6.31 -1.87
C GLU A 45 5.06 6.25 -0.40
N PHE A 46 4.50 5.12 -0.03
CA PHE A 46 4.17 4.79 1.33
C PHE A 46 4.48 3.32 1.57
N SER A 47 5.11 3.04 2.70
CA SER A 47 5.22 1.68 3.23
C SER A 47 4.96 1.74 4.73
N LEU A 48 4.17 0.78 5.19
CA LEU A 48 3.95 0.49 6.59
C LEU A 48 4.28 -0.97 6.82
N ILE A 49 5.05 -1.24 7.86
CA ILE A 49 5.21 -2.59 8.38
C ILE A 49 4.86 -2.54 9.86
N SER A 50 3.84 -3.30 10.24
CA SER A 50 3.42 -3.46 11.62
C SER A 50 3.80 -4.86 12.08
N TYR A 51 4.39 -4.91 13.26
CA TYR A 51 4.85 -6.12 13.93
C TYR A 51 4.11 -6.23 15.27
N ASN A 52 3.83 -7.48 15.69
CA ASN A 52 3.40 -7.87 17.04
C ASN A 52 2.97 -6.70 17.94
N ARG A 53 1.69 -6.32 17.81
CA ARG A 53 1.06 -5.41 18.77
C ARG A 53 0.71 -6.20 20.02
N ASP A 54 1.75 -6.60 20.76
CA ASP A 54 1.60 -7.33 22.00
C ASP A 54 0.59 -6.59 22.89
N LYS A 55 -0.49 -7.30 23.27
CA LYS A 55 -1.59 -6.84 24.12
C LYS A 55 -2.69 -5.97 23.48
N GLU A 56 -2.65 -5.66 22.17
CA GLU A 56 -3.73 -4.84 21.54
C GLU A 56 -4.84 -5.64 20.83
N VAL A 57 -4.62 -6.91 20.43
CA VAL A 57 -5.51 -7.60 19.45
C VAL A 57 -6.31 -8.79 20.01
N SER A 58 -6.27 -9.02 21.34
CA SER A 58 -6.77 -10.20 22.09
C SER A 58 -5.63 -11.15 22.50
N PRO A 59 -5.67 -11.74 23.71
CA PRO A 59 -4.66 -12.72 24.16
C PRO A 59 -4.48 -13.94 23.24
N ASN A 60 -5.43 -14.20 22.35
CA ASN A 60 -5.46 -15.38 21.47
C ASN A 60 -5.19 -15.05 19.99
N ASN A 61 -4.88 -13.79 19.67
CA ASN A 61 -4.64 -13.31 18.30
C ASN A 61 -3.26 -12.64 18.22
N PHE A 62 -2.38 -13.18 17.40
CA PHE A 62 -1.04 -12.64 17.19
C PHE A 62 -0.89 -12.20 15.74
N LEU A 63 -0.82 -10.88 15.51
CA LEU A 63 -0.42 -10.33 14.21
C LEU A 63 1.08 -10.57 14.04
N ARG A 64 1.45 -11.53 13.18
CA ARG A 64 2.86 -11.82 12.88
C ARG A 64 3.49 -10.69 12.08
N GLU A 65 2.82 -10.29 11.01
CA GLU A 65 3.24 -9.18 10.15
C GLU A 65 2.02 -8.57 9.46
N GLY A 66 1.97 -7.24 9.40
CA GLY A 66 1.06 -6.50 8.54
C GLY A 66 1.87 -5.52 7.70
N LYS A 67 1.96 -5.73 6.40
CA LYS A 67 2.70 -4.86 5.48
C LYS A 67 1.78 -4.27 4.42
N VAL A 68 1.78 -2.95 4.31
CA VAL A 68 1.06 -2.23 3.26
C VAL A 68 2.05 -1.34 2.56
N PHE A 69 2.09 -1.39 1.24
CA PHE A 69 2.83 -0.39 0.48
C PHE A 69 2.08 0.05 -0.76
N TYR A 70 2.34 1.28 -1.19
CA TYR A 70 1.95 1.77 -2.50
C TYR A 70 2.99 2.74 -3.05
N LYS A 71 3.12 2.75 -4.37
CA LYS A 71 4.09 3.55 -5.11
C LYS A 71 3.44 4.14 -6.33
N TYR A 72 3.64 5.43 -6.53
CA TYR A 72 3.19 6.19 -7.68
C TYR A 72 4.36 6.60 -8.57
N ARG A 73 4.09 6.84 -9.84
CA ARG A 73 5.04 7.45 -10.79
C ARG A 73 4.45 8.69 -11.44
N PRO A 74 5.27 9.69 -11.79
CA PRO A 74 4.79 10.85 -12.52
C PRO A 74 4.46 10.47 -13.96
N HIS A 75 3.32 10.93 -14.48
CA HIS A 75 2.89 10.74 -15.86
C HIS A 75 2.01 11.91 -16.33
N LYS A 76 2.49 12.68 -17.32
CA LYS A 76 1.76 13.81 -17.93
C LYS A 76 1.15 14.78 -16.90
N GLY A 77 1.93 15.11 -15.86
CA GLY A 77 1.49 16.02 -14.79
C GLY A 77 0.63 15.38 -13.70
N ASN A 78 0.33 14.08 -13.77
CA ASN A 78 -0.43 13.33 -12.77
C ASN A 78 0.44 12.26 -12.10
N TRP A 79 0.06 11.83 -10.90
CA TRP A 79 0.64 10.66 -10.23
C TRP A 79 -0.21 9.43 -10.53
N VAL A 80 0.39 8.39 -11.08
CA VAL A 80 -0.31 7.15 -11.46
C VAL A 80 0.20 5.99 -10.62
N LEU A 81 -0.72 5.19 -10.08
CA LEU A 81 -0.38 4.02 -9.27
C LEU A 81 0.47 3.06 -10.10
N LYS A 82 1.65 2.74 -9.56
CA LYS A 82 2.62 1.82 -10.15
C LYS A 82 2.53 0.46 -9.47
N GLU A 83 2.56 0.44 -8.16
CA GLU A 83 2.58 -0.79 -7.37
C GLU A 83 1.77 -0.57 -6.10
N THR A 84 1.04 -1.60 -5.67
CA THR A 84 0.47 -1.67 -4.32
C THR A 84 0.46 -3.10 -3.83
N SER A 85 0.75 -3.29 -2.56
CA SER A 85 0.64 -4.59 -1.91
C SER A 85 0.12 -4.46 -0.49
N ALA A 86 -0.49 -5.52 -0.04
CA ALA A 86 -1.15 -5.67 1.22
C ALA A 86 -0.93 -7.12 1.68
N ILE A 87 -0.15 -7.27 2.73
CA ILE A 87 0.28 -8.55 3.31
C ILE A 87 -0.20 -8.54 4.75
N TRP A 88 -0.95 -9.57 5.14
CA TRP A 88 -1.45 -9.76 6.49
C TRP A 88 -1.29 -11.21 6.92
N ASN A 89 -0.45 -11.43 7.92
CA ASN A 89 -0.15 -12.74 8.47
C ASN A 89 -0.61 -12.75 9.93
N VAL A 90 -1.61 -13.57 10.22
CA VAL A 90 -2.22 -13.65 11.55
C VAL A 90 -2.20 -15.09 12.02
N THR A 91 -1.82 -15.29 13.27
CA THR A 91 -1.99 -16.57 13.97
C THR A 91 -3.15 -16.43 14.95
N TYR A 92 -4.06 -17.40 14.89
CA TYR A 92 -5.14 -17.60 15.83
C TYR A 92 -4.86 -18.83 16.69
N GLU A 93 -5.04 -18.71 18.01
CA GLU A 93 -4.89 -19.83 18.94
C GLU A 93 -6.16 -20.03 19.78
N LYS A 94 -6.73 -21.24 19.75
CA LYS A 94 -7.89 -21.61 20.57
C LYS A 94 -7.76 -23.05 21.02
N GLU A 95 -7.92 -23.28 22.32
CA GLU A 95 -8.06 -24.64 22.90
C GLU A 95 -6.95 -25.62 22.44
N ASN A 96 -5.69 -25.15 22.40
CA ASN A 96 -4.49 -25.86 21.91
C ASN A 96 -4.43 -26.12 20.40
N GLU A 97 -5.35 -25.57 19.61
CA GLU A 97 -5.27 -25.53 18.16
C GLU A 97 -4.72 -24.19 17.69
N LYS A 98 -3.73 -24.24 16.79
CA LYS A 98 -3.10 -23.08 16.16
C LYS A 98 -3.47 -23.05 14.69
N THR A 99 -4.06 -21.94 14.25
CA THR A 99 -4.40 -21.70 12.84
C THR A 99 -3.65 -20.48 12.33
N ASP A 100 -2.95 -20.64 11.21
CA ASP A 100 -2.25 -19.57 10.53
C ASP A 100 -3.06 -19.10 9.31
N LEU A 101 -3.32 -17.80 9.25
CA LEU A 101 -3.99 -17.13 8.12
C LEU A 101 -3.00 -16.16 7.47
N ASP A 102 -2.65 -16.44 6.22
CA ASP A 102 -1.78 -15.59 5.41
C ASP A 102 -2.56 -15.04 4.21
N MET A 103 -2.78 -13.73 4.21
CA MET A 103 -3.43 -13.00 3.13
C MET A 103 -2.43 -12.12 2.41
N ASN A 104 -2.24 -12.37 1.12
CA ASN A 104 -1.33 -11.60 0.28
C ASN A 104 -2.08 -11.08 -0.95
N PHE A 105 -2.15 -9.76 -1.07
CA PHE A 105 -2.68 -9.07 -2.22
C PHE A 105 -1.59 -8.18 -2.81
N SER A 106 -1.32 -8.29 -4.11
CA SER A 106 -0.35 -7.45 -4.78
C SER A 106 -0.83 -7.12 -6.18
N ILE A 107 -0.79 -5.83 -6.52
CA ILE A 107 -0.96 -5.32 -7.88
C ILE A 107 0.34 -4.64 -8.27
N ILE A 108 0.97 -5.16 -9.31
CA ILE A 108 2.11 -4.53 -9.97
C ILE A 108 1.63 -4.10 -11.35
N VAL A 109 1.61 -2.79 -11.57
CA VAL A 109 1.30 -2.25 -12.89
C VAL A 109 2.61 -2.10 -13.65
N ASN A 110 2.85 -3.07 -14.54
CA ASN A 110 3.95 -3.04 -15.51
C ASN A 110 3.86 -1.80 -16.40
N ASP A 111 4.92 -1.55 -17.20
CA ASP A 111 4.99 -0.38 -18.05
C ASP A 111 3.71 -0.16 -18.86
N TYR A 112 3.05 0.97 -18.60
CA TYR A 112 1.94 1.41 -19.39
C TYR A 112 2.47 1.62 -20.80
N SER A 113 1.97 0.83 -21.73
CA SER A 113 2.13 1.13 -23.14
C SER A 113 1.54 2.51 -23.41
N LEU A 114 2.33 3.42 -23.99
CA LEU A 114 1.82 4.68 -24.55
C LEU A 114 0.89 4.44 -25.75
N LYS A 115 0.95 3.24 -26.36
CA LYS A 115 0.01 2.81 -27.37
C LYS A 115 -1.29 2.38 -26.66
N PRO A 116 -2.47 2.86 -27.09
CA PRO A 116 -3.73 2.35 -26.59
C PRO A 116 -3.75 0.82 -26.75
N PHE A 117 -4.21 0.11 -25.73
CA PHE A 117 -4.37 -1.34 -25.81
C PHE A 117 -5.33 -1.65 -26.97
N PRO A 118 -4.89 -2.39 -28.01
CA PRO A 118 -5.73 -2.67 -29.18
C PRO A 118 -7.05 -3.33 -28.80
N GLU A 119 -7.05 -4.11 -27.72
CA GLU A 119 -8.19 -4.85 -27.19
C GLU A 119 -9.16 -3.98 -26.38
N PHE A 120 -8.71 -2.88 -25.77
CA PHE A 120 -9.57 -1.91 -25.07
C PHE A 120 -10.16 -0.84 -25.99
N ASN A 121 -9.73 -0.78 -27.27
CA ASN A 121 -10.40 -0.02 -28.32
C ASN A 121 -11.65 -0.72 -28.87
N LYS A 122 -12.04 -1.87 -28.32
CA LYS A 122 -13.43 -2.32 -28.44
C LYS A 122 -14.26 -1.37 -27.60
N SER A 123 -14.86 -0.38 -28.25
CA SER A 123 -16.06 0.28 -27.73
C SER A 123 -16.95 -0.82 -27.16
N VAL A 124 -17.30 -0.69 -25.88
CA VAL A 124 -18.25 -1.60 -25.22
C VAL A 124 -19.45 -1.68 -26.15
N ASN A 125 -19.68 -2.83 -26.77
CA ASN A 125 -20.87 -3.03 -27.57
C ASN A 125 -22.03 -2.86 -26.60
N GLU A 126 -22.81 -1.79 -26.75
CA GLU A 126 -23.93 -1.49 -25.83
C GLU A 126 -24.93 -2.66 -25.71
N LYS A 127 -24.94 -3.57 -26.69
CA LYS A 127 -25.76 -4.79 -26.68
C LYS A 127 -25.20 -5.92 -25.82
N MET A 128 -23.93 -5.84 -25.41
CA MET A 128 -23.25 -6.82 -24.53
C MET A 128 -23.08 -6.30 -23.09
N ASP A 129 -23.55 -5.09 -22.79
CA ASP A 129 -23.52 -4.54 -21.43
C ASP A 129 -24.58 -5.24 -20.55
N ILE A 130 -24.12 -6.22 -19.79
CA ILE A 130 -24.95 -7.02 -18.86
C ILE A 130 -25.68 -6.16 -17.82
N ARG A 131 -25.23 -4.93 -17.54
CA ARG A 131 -25.89 -4.01 -16.59
C ARG A 131 -27.25 -3.55 -17.12
N ARG A 132 -27.48 -3.57 -18.44
CA ARG A 132 -28.80 -3.27 -19.03
C ARG A 132 -29.79 -4.41 -18.89
N SER A 133 -29.34 -5.63 -18.60
CA SER A 133 -30.20 -6.81 -18.44
C SER A 133 -30.89 -6.89 -17.07
N PHE A 134 -30.54 -6.01 -16.13
CA PHE A 134 -31.13 -5.93 -14.79
C PHE A 134 -32.15 -4.80 -14.66
N LYS A 135 -33.01 -4.62 -15.67
CA LYS A 135 -34.19 -3.75 -15.56
C LYS A 135 -35.44 -4.54 -15.20
#